data_AF-A0A091MLR0-F1
#
_entry.id   AF-A0A091MLR0-F1
#
_cell.length_a   1.000
_cell.length_b   1.000
_cell.length_c   1.000
_cell.angle_alpha   90.00
_cell.angle_beta   90.00
_cell.angle_gamma   90.00
#
_symmetry.space_group_name_H-M   'P 1'
#
loop_
_entity.id
_entity.type
_entity.pdbx_description
1 polymer ?
#
loop_
_entity_poly.entity_id
_entity_poly.type
_entity_poly.pdbx_seq_one_letter_code
_entity_poly.pdbx_strand_id
1 'polypeptide(L)' 'SRLLAAEQQAALSALSQQLEAITSVEELTKLLRAAGEYEERKLIRAAIRKLRVEEIEAATLAGNVQSSR' A
#
# COMPACT_ATOMS: atom_id res chain seq x y z
N SER A 1 14.68 -9.84 -23.44
CA SER A 1 13.67 -9.76 -24.51
C SER A 1 12.63 -8.72 -24.13
N ARG A 2 12.08 -7.95 -25.08
CA ARG A 2 11.12 -6.86 -24.78
C ARG A 2 9.79 -7.37 -24.19
N LEU A 3 9.40 -8.61 -24.48
CA LEU A 3 8.15 -9.21 -24.00
C LEU A 3 8.17 -9.49 -22.49
N LEU A 4 9.26 -10.05 -21.96
CA LEU A 4 9.41 -10.31 -20.52
C LEU A 4 9.30 -9.03 -19.68
N ALA A 5 9.86 -7.92 -20.18
CA ALA A 5 9.76 -6.63 -19.50
C ALA A 5 8.32 -6.08 -19.50
N ALA A 6 7.57 -6.29 -20.59
CA ALA A 6 6.17 -5.89 -20.67
C ALA A 6 5.27 -6.73 -19.77
N GLU A 7 5.51 -8.04 -19.70
CA GLU A 7 4.82 -8.96 -18.79
C GLU A 7 5.08 -8.60 -17.34
N GLN A 8 6.34 -8.31 -16.97
CA GLN A 8 6.70 -7.85 -15.64
C GLN A 8 5.99 -6.53 -15.29
N GLN A 9 5.94 -5.59 -16.22
CA GLN A 9 5.26 -4.32 -16.01
C GLN A 9 3.74 -4.49 -15.83
N ALA A 10 3.12 -5.40 -16.58
CA ALA A 10 1.72 -5.74 -16.43
C ALA A 10 1.43 -6.38 -15.06
N ALA A 11 2.30 -7.29 -14.61
CA ALA A 11 2.20 -7.91 -13.29
C ALA A 11 2.29 -6.87 -12.16
N LEU A 12 3.25 -5.94 -12.24
CA LEU A 12 3.40 -4.85 -11.27
C LEU A 12 2.18 -3.90 -11.27
N SER A 13 1.62 -3.62 -12.44
CA SER A 13 0.40 -2.81 -12.55
C SER A 13 -0.81 -3.50 -11.92
N ALA A 14 -0.98 -4.81 -12.15
CA ALA A 14 -2.06 -5.59 -11.56
C ALA A 14 -1.91 -5.65 -10.03
N LEU A 15 -0.68 -5.86 -9.54
CA LEU A 15 -0.39 -5.83 -8.11
C LEU A 15 -0.74 -4.46 -7.50
N SER A 16 -0.36 -3.35 -8.16
CA SER A 16 -0.69 -2.00 -7.66
C SER A 16 -2.19 -1.81 -7.49
N GLN A 17 -3.00 -2.24 -8.45
CA GLN A 17 -4.47 -2.14 -8.37
C GLN A 17 -5.04 -3.00 -7.24
N GLN A 18 -4.49 -4.20 -7.02
CA GLN A 18 -4.89 -5.04 -5.89
C GLN A 18 -4.55 -4.39 -4.55
N LEU A 19 -3.37 -3.78 -4.42
CA LEU A 19 -2.94 -3.12 -3.19
C LEU A 19 -3.80 -1.89 -2.86
N GLU A 20 -4.32 -1.18 -3.86
CA GLU A 20 -5.26 -0.06 -3.65
C GLU A 20 -6.59 -0.51 -3.04
N ALA A 21 -7.02 -1.75 -3.28
CA ALA A 21 -8.24 -2.30 -2.70
C ALA A 21 -8.06 -2.77 -1.24
N ILE A 22 -6.82 -2.91 -0.77
CA ILE A 22 -6.51 -3.36 0.60
C ILE A 22 -6.40 -2.16 1.52
N THR A 23 -7.31 -2.09 2.50
CA THR A 23 -7.35 -1.02 3.51
C THR A 23 -6.77 -1.45 4.86
N SER A 24 -6.14 -2.62 4.93
CA SER A 24 -5.57 -3.19 6.16
C SER A 24 -4.04 -3.22 6.12
N VAL A 25 -3.39 -2.52 7.05
CA VAL A 25 -1.94 -2.56 7.19
C VAL A 25 -1.43 -3.96 7.55
N GLU A 26 -2.20 -4.74 8.32
CA GLU A 26 -1.82 -6.11 8.68
C GLU A 26 -1.77 -7.00 7.44
N GLU A 27 -2.77 -6.89 6.57
CA GLU A 27 -2.85 -7.65 5.32
C GLU A 27 -1.70 -7.28 4.37
N LEU A 28 -1.45 -5.98 4.18
CA LEU A 28 -0.29 -5.52 3.40
C LEU A 28 1.04 -5.99 4.01
N THR A 29 1.14 -6.08 5.33
CA THR A 29 2.35 -6.59 6.00
C THR A 29 2.55 -8.09 5.75
N LYS A 30 1.47 -8.88 5.67
CA LYS A 30 1.54 -10.30 5.28
C LYS A 30 2.04 -10.43 3.85
N LEU A 31 1.50 -9.64 2.92
CA LEU A 31 1.96 -9.60 1.53
C LEU A 31 3.43 -9.18 1.43
N LEU A 32 3.87 -8.20 2.22
CA LEU A 32 5.26 -7.76 2.24
C LEU A 32 6.24 -8.88 2.64
N ARG A 33 5.84 -9.74 3.58
CA ARG A 33 6.65 -10.89 4.03
C ARG A 33 6.69 -12.00 2.97
N ALA A 34 5.62 -12.15 2.19
CA ALA A 34 5.54 -13.13 1.12
C ALA A 34 6.25 -12.70 -0.17
N ALA A 35 6.38 -11.38 -0.42
CA ALA A 35 6.94 -10.85 -1.65
C ALA A 35 8.46 -11.11 -1.79
N GLY A 36 8.81 -11.89 -2.81
CA GLY A 36 10.20 -12.25 -3.15
C GLY A 36 10.94 -11.17 -3.93
N GLU A 37 10.22 -10.35 -4.70
CA GLU A 37 10.83 -9.36 -5.58
C GLU A 37 10.92 -7.96 -4.97
N TYR A 38 11.96 -7.22 -5.33
CA TYR A 38 12.18 -5.87 -4.79
C TYR A 38 11.08 -4.89 -5.21
N GLU A 39 10.67 -4.90 -6.48
CA GLU A 39 9.65 -3.99 -7.01
C GLU A 39 8.28 -4.24 -6.38
N GLU A 40 7.91 -5.50 -6.14
CA GLU A 40 6.69 -5.86 -5.42
C GLU A 40 6.72 -5.31 -3.99
N ARG A 41 7.82 -5.55 -3.25
CA ARG A 41 7.99 -5.01 -1.89
C ARG A 41 7.93 -3.49 -1.86
N LYS A 42 8.42 -2.81 -2.90
CA LYS A 42 8.38 -1.35 -3.02
C LYS A 42 6.94 -0.85 -3.15
N LEU A 43 6.12 -1.47 -4.00
CA LEU A 43 4.70 -1.15 -4.16
C LEU A 43 3.93 -1.40 -2.85
N ILE A 44 4.15 -2.55 -2.22
CA ILE A 44 3.48 -2.91 -0.95
C ILE A 44 3.83 -1.90 0.16
N ARG A 45 5.11 -1.51 0.28
CA ARG A 45 5.52 -0.48 1.26
C ARG A 45 4.90 0.89 0.98
N ALA A 46 4.72 1.26 -0.28
CA ALA A 46 4.06 2.52 -0.65
C ALA A 46 2.59 2.51 -0.19
N ALA A 47 1.87 1.41 -0.41
CA ALA A 47 0.50 1.22 0.06
C ALA A 47 0.39 1.29 1.59
N ILE A 48 1.30 0.62 2.33
CA ILE A 48 1.34 0.68 3.80
C ILE A 48 1.54 2.12 4.29
N ARG A 49 2.50 2.84 3.69
CA ARG A 49 2.77 4.24 4.06
C ARG A 49 1.53 5.10 3.85
N LYS A 50 0.85 4.95 2.71
CA LYS A 50 -0.37 5.70 2.41
C LYS A 50 -1.44 5.49 3.49
N LEU A 51 -1.76 4.23 3.82
CA LEU A 51 -2.75 3.92 4.86
C LEU A 51 -2.35 4.50 6.22
N ARG A 52 -1.07 4.42 6.60
CA ARG A 52 -0.62 4.99 7.89
C ARG A 52 -0.74 6.50 7.94
N VAL A 53 -0.48 7.20 6.83
CA VAL A 53 -0.68 8.65 6.76
C VAL A 53 -2.17 8.97 6.91
N GLU A 54 -3.05 8.27 6.19
CA GLU A 54 -4.50 8.45 6.28
C GLU A 54 -5.03 8.18 7.70
N GLU A 55 -4.54 7.13 8.38
CA GLU A 55 -4.89 6.84 9.78
C GLU A 55 -4.48 7.97 10.73
N ILE A 56 -3.28 8.54 10.55
CA ILE A 56 -2.79 9.66 11.36
C ILE A 56 -3.60 10.93 11.07
N GLU A 57 -3.86 11.24 9.81
CA GLU A 57 -4.69 12.39 9.42
C GLU A 57 -6.10 12.28 9.99
N ALA A 58 -6.73 11.11 9.90
CA ALA A 58 -8.03 10.85 10.51
C ALA A 58 -8.01 11.02 12.04
N ALA A 59 -6.96 10.51 12.71
CA ALA A 59 -6.81 10.62 14.16
C ALA A 59 -6.58 12.07 14.61
N THR A 60 -5.77 12.84 13.88
CA THR A 60 -5.53 14.27 14.17
C THR A 60 -6.79 15.10 13.97
N LEU A 61 -7.55 14.85 12.90
CA LEU A 61 -8.86 15.47 12.69
C LEU A 61 -9.84 15.14 13.82
N ALA A 62 -9.93 13.87 14.23
CA ALA A 62 -10.80 13.46 15.32
C ALA A 62 -10.40 14.10 16.67
N GLY A 63 -9.09 14.19 16.97
CA GLY A 63 -8.58 14.85 18.17
C GLY A 63 -8.91 16.34 18.22
N ASN A 64 -8.86 17.03 17.08
CA ASN A 64 -9.23 18.45 16.97
C ASN A 64 -10.73 18.68 17.20
N VAL A 65 -11.59 17.74 16.78
CA VAL A 65 -13.05 17.80 17.01
C VAL A 65 -13.41 17.58 18.48
N GLN A 66 -12.63 16.80 19.24
CA GLN A 66 -12.88 16.58 20.66
C GLN A 66 -12.41 17.74 21.55
N SER A 67 -11.36 18.47 21.14
CA SER A 67 -10.85 19.64 21.86
C SER A 67 -11.74 20.89 21.72
N SER A 68 -12.66 20.88 20.75
CA SER A 68 -13.55 22.01 20.41
C SER A 68 -15.00 21.86 20.90
N ARG A 69 -15.30 20.85 21.73
CA ARG A 69 -16.58 20.68 22.45
C ARG A 69 -16.42 20.97 23.93
#